data_AF-A0A2V9FJT4-F1
#
_entry.id   AF-A0A2V9FJT4-F1
#
_cell.length_a   1.000
_cell.length_b   1.000
_cell.length_c   1.000
_cell.angle_alpha   90.00
_cell.angle_beta   90.00
_cell.angle_gamma   90.00
#
_symmetry.space_group_name_H-M   'P 1'
#
loop_
_entity.id
_entity.type
_entity.pdbx_description
1 polymer ?
#
loop_
_entity_poly.entity_id
_entity_poly.type
_entity_poly.pdbx_seq_one_letter_code
_entity_poly.pdbx_strand_id
1 'polypeptide(L)'
;ELEPFQNPKEPDVPMSGLAEVERDHILRALAASNWVIGGRNGAAERLGMKRTSLVYRMKKLRIIRPAAVPQKRSASGAAGDD
;
A
#
# COMPACT_ATOMS: atom_id res chain seq x y z
N GLU A 1 -5.86 -38.92 -23.05
CA GLU A 1 -4.72 -37.98 -23.10
C GLU A 1 -5.08 -36.82 -22.19
N LEU A 2 -4.34 -36.64 -21.08
CA LEU A 2 -4.62 -35.56 -20.13
C LEU A 2 -3.97 -34.30 -20.67
N GLU A 3 -4.78 -33.33 -21.06
CA GLU A 3 -4.30 -32.00 -21.44
C GLU A 3 -3.42 -31.44 -20.31
N PRO A 4 -2.22 -30.90 -20.60
CA PRO A 4 -1.39 -30.30 -19.57
C PRO A 4 -2.14 -29.11 -19.02
N PHE A 5 -2.44 -29.14 -17.72
CA PHE A 5 -2.97 -27.98 -16.99
C PHE A 5 -2.07 -26.80 -17.31
N GLN A 6 -2.54 -25.94 -18.20
CA GLN A 6 -1.87 -24.70 -18.54
C GLN A 6 -1.72 -23.97 -17.22
N ASN A 7 -0.51 -23.99 -16.66
CA ASN A 7 -0.17 -23.20 -15.49
C ASN A 7 -0.45 -21.75 -15.91
N PRO A 8 -1.57 -21.15 -15.50
CA PRO A 8 -1.83 -19.78 -15.87
C PRO A 8 -0.67 -19.03 -15.22
N LYS A 9 0.08 -18.25 -16.00
CA LYS A 9 0.88 -17.17 -15.44
C LYS A 9 -0.03 -16.48 -14.45
N GLU A 10 0.18 -16.68 -13.15
CA GLU A 10 -0.68 -16.14 -12.10
C GLU A 10 -0.85 -14.64 -12.38
N PRO A 11 -2.02 -14.21 -12.88
CA PRO A 11 -2.28 -12.78 -12.96
C PRO A 11 -2.55 -12.39 -11.51
N ASP A 12 -1.65 -11.57 -10.94
CA ASP A 12 -1.82 -10.81 -9.70
C ASP A 12 -2.95 -11.36 -8.82
N VAL A 13 -2.66 -12.47 -8.12
CA VAL A 13 -3.65 -13.23 -7.33
C VAL A 13 -4.47 -12.20 -6.57
N PRO A 14 -5.81 -12.12 -6.74
CA PRO A 14 -6.61 -11.14 -6.03
C PRO A 14 -6.39 -11.43 -4.56
N MET A 15 -5.58 -10.58 -3.94
CA MET A 15 -5.36 -10.56 -2.51
C MET A 15 -6.78 -10.51 -1.96
N SER A 16 -7.24 -11.57 -1.30
CA SER A 16 -8.64 -11.68 -0.85
C SER A 16 -9.11 -10.32 -0.31
N GLY A 17 -10.34 -9.86 -0.58
CA GLY A 17 -10.70 -8.44 -0.35
C GLY A 17 -10.26 -7.85 1.02
N LEU A 18 -10.17 -8.67 2.07
CA LEU A 18 -9.55 -8.30 3.35
C LEU A 18 -8.07 -7.87 3.27
N ALA A 19 -7.24 -8.59 2.50
CA ALA A 19 -5.85 -8.25 2.25
C ALA A 19 -5.69 -6.98 1.41
N GLU A 20 -6.60 -6.68 0.48
CA GLU A 20 -6.64 -5.40 -0.23
C GLU A 20 -6.99 -4.24 0.72
N VAL A 21 -8.03 -4.40 1.53
CA VAL A 21 -8.42 -3.42 2.56
C VAL A 21 -7.28 -3.18 3.54
N GLU A 22 -6.63 -4.26 4.00
CA GLU A 22 -5.47 -4.16 4.88
C GLU A 22 -4.30 -3.42 4.22
N ARG A 23 -4.01 -3.74 2.95
CA ARG A 23 -2.96 -3.07 2.18
C ARG A 23 -3.24 -1.57 2.06
N ASP A 24 -4.46 -1.20 1.70
CA ASP A 24 -4.86 0.19 1.55
C ASP A 24 -4.82 0.95 2.89
N HIS A 25 -5.24 0.30 3.98
CA HIS A 25 -5.15 0.86 5.33
C HIS A 25 -3.69 1.11 5.74
N ILE A 26 -2.79 0.17 5.47
CA ILE A 26 -1.35 0.33 5.72
C ILE A 26 -0.76 1.47 4.86
N LEU A 27 -1.15 1.57 3.59
CA LEU A 27 -0.69 2.63 2.70
C LEU A 27 -1.12 4.02 3.18
N ARG A 28 -2.38 4.17 3.61
CA ARG A 28 -2.89 5.42 4.18
C ARG A 28 -2.11 5.83 5.43
N ALA A 29 -1.82 4.88 6.33
CA ALA A 29 -1.04 5.14 7.53
C ALA A 29 0.41 5.54 7.21
N LEU A 30 1.05 4.87 6.24
CA LEU A 30 2.39 5.20 5.75
C LEU A 30 2.43 6.57 5.10
N ALA A 31 1.45 6.91 4.24
CA ALA A 31 1.38 8.22 3.60
C ALA A 31 1.20 9.33 4.64
N ALA A 32 0.27 9.15 5.58
CA ALA A 32 0.07 10.09 6.66
C ALA A 32 1.35 10.26 7.50
N SER A 33 2.14 9.21 7.69
CA SER A 33 3.37 9.24 8.53
C SER A 33 4.60 9.66 7.76
N ASN A 34 4.45 10.16 6.53
CA ASN A 34 5.56 10.49 5.64
C ASN A 34 6.53 9.31 5.45
N TRP A 35 5.97 8.11 5.34
CA TRP A 35 6.68 6.83 5.21
C TRP A 35 7.53 6.44 6.44
N VAL A 36 7.28 7.05 7.60
CA VAL A 36 7.91 6.66 8.86
C VAL A 36 7.20 5.43 9.42
N ILE A 37 7.93 4.32 9.58
CA ILE A 37 7.37 3.03 10.03
C ILE A 37 7.21 2.98 11.56
N GLY A 38 8.14 3.54 12.33
CA GLY A 38 8.17 3.45 13.80
C GLY A 38 8.29 4.79 14.51
N GLY A 39 8.15 4.77 15.84
CA GLY A 39 8.13 5.98 16.67
C GLY A 39 6.71 6.50 16.91
N ARG A 40 6.59 7.51 17.77
CA ARG A 40 5.31 8.04 18.28
C ARG A 40 4.35 8.54 17.19
N ASN A 41 4.89 8.95 16.04
CA ASN A 41 4.12 9.42 14.88
C ASN A 41 4.23 8.45 13.68
N GLY A 42 4.78 7.26 13.88
CA GLY A 42 4.97 6.26 12.83
C GLY A 42 3.68 5.58 12.43
N ALA A 43 3.69 4.94 11.25
CA ALA A 43 2.56 4.19 10.74
C ALA A 43 2.18 3.04 11.68
N ALA A 44 3.15 2.40 12.36
CA ALA A 44 2.88 1.32 13.30
C ALA A 44 2.02 1.80 14.50
N GLU A 45 2.36 2.97 15.06
CA GLU A 45 1.60 3.57 16.16
C GLU A 45 0.17 3.93 15.73
N ARG A 46 0.04 4.52 14.54
CA ARG A 46 -1.26 4.89 13.96
C ARG A 46 -2.15 3.69 13.65
N LEU A 47 -1.55 2.58 13.31
CA LEU A 47 -2.23 1.31 13.07
C LEU A 47 -2.43 0.50 14.35
N GLY A 48 -1.97 0.99 15.51
CA GLY A 48 -2.05 0.28 16.79
C GLY A 48 -1.31 -1.06 16.79
N MET A 49 -0.28 -1.22 15.96
CA MET A 49 0.45 -2.48 15.83
C MET A 49 1.95 -2.31 16.09
N LYS A 50 2.63 -3.41 16.44
CA LYS A 50 4.08 -3.40 16.61
C LYS A 50 4.77 -3.04 15.30
N ARG A 51 5.84 -2.26 15.38
CA ARG A 51 6.72 -1.95 14.23
C ARG A 51 7.12 -3.19 13.43
N THR A 52 7.49 -4.27 14.13
CA THR A 52 7.90 -5.54 13.50
C THR A 52 6.75 -6.21 12.76
N SER A 53 5.52 -6.15 13.29
CA SER A 53 4.32 -6.64 12.63
C SER A 53 4.00 -5.85 11.37
N LEU A 54 4.12 -4.52 11.42
CA LEU A 54 3.94 -3.67 10.24
C LEU A 54 4.96 -4.03 9.15
N VAL A 55 6.24 -4.19 9.50
CA VAL A 55 7.29 -4.60 8.55
C VAL A 55 6.99 -5.97 7.94
N TYR A 56 6.52 -6.93 8.75
CA TYR A 56 6.14 -8.25 8.25
C TYR A 56 4.96 -8.18 7.27
N ARG A 57 3.90 -7.43 7.62
CA ARG A 57 2.73 -7.22 6.76
C ARG A 57 3.11 -6.47 5.47
N MET A 58 3.96 -5.46 5.54
CA MET A 58 4.48 -4.77 4.35
C MET A 58 5.19 -5.75 3.39
N LYS A 59 6.03 -6.66 3.91
CA LYS A 59 6.67 -7.70 3.09
C LYS A 59 5.64 -8.66 2.50
N LYS A 60 4.69 -9.12 3.30
CA LYS A 60 3.63 -10.06 2.88
C LYS A 60 2.73 -9.47 1.78
N LEU A 61 2.37 -8.20 1.93
CA LEU A 61 1.48 -7.47 1.03
C LEU A 61 2.25 -6.75 -0.10
N ARG A 62 3.56 -7.01 -0.24
CA ARG A 62 4.47 -6.39 -1.21
C ARG A 62 4.38 -4.86 -1.26
N ILE A 63 4.24 -4.23 -0.10
CA ILE A 63 4.22 -2.78 0.06
C ILE A 63 5.66 -2.28 0.08
N ILE A 64 6.04 -1.59 -0.98
CA ILE A 64 7.37 -1.00 -1.14
C ILE A 64 7.21 0.52 -1.11
N ARG A 65 8.12 1.21 -0.42
CA ARG A 65 8.19 2.67 -0.48
C ARG A 65 8.49 3.06 -1.92
N PRO A 66 7.61 3.79 -2.62
CA PRO A 66 7.95 4.33 -3.92
C PRO A 66 9.20 5.19 -3.72
N ALA A 67 10.27 4.89 -4.46
CA ALA A 67 11.39 5.80 -4.59
C ALA A 67 10.78 7.16 -4.90
N ALA A 68 11.06 8.18 -4.08
CA ALA A 68 10.33 9.43 -4.07
C ALA A 68 10.33 10.05 -5.48
N VAL A 69 9.33 9.71 -6.28
CA VAL A 69 9.05 10.41 -7.53
C VAL A 69 8.38 11.69 -7.04
N PRO A 70 8.93 12.88 -7.35
CA PRO A 70 8.27 14.13 -7.01
C PRO A 70 6.94 14.14 -7.76
N GLN A 71 5.87 13.73 -7.07
CA GLN A 71 4.54 13.73 -7.63
C GLN A 71 4.17 15.19 -7.76
N LYS A 72 4.27 15.70 -9.00
CA LYS A 72 3.83 17.05 -9.36
C LYS A 72 2.51 17.31 -8.65
N ARG A 73 2.48 18.36 -7.84
CA ARG A 73 1.24 18.89 -7.25
C ARG A 73 0.32 19.19 -8.43
N SER A 74 -0.65 18.31 -8.69
CA SER A 74 -1.76 18.60 -9.59
C SER A 74 -2.59 19.68 -8.92
N ALA A 75 -2.25 20.94 -9.19
CA ALA A 75 -3.15 22.04 -8.96
C ALA A 75 -4.26 21.93 -10.02
N SER A 76 -5.39 21.34 -9.63
CA SER A 76 -6.66 21.49 -10.34
C SER A 76 -7.58 22.33 -9.45
N GLY A 77 -7.70 23.61 -9.79
CA GLY A 77 -8.59 24.57 -9.15
C GLY A 77 -8.69 25.81 -10.03
N ALA A 78 -9.24 25.62 -11.23
CA ALA A 78 -9.62 26.69 -12.14
C ALA A 78 -11.10 26.51 -12.51
N ALA A 79 -11.93 27.40 -11.98
CA ALA A 79 -13.23 27.87 -12.46
C ALA A 79 -13.63 28.97 -11.44
N GLY A 80 -13.66 30.27 -11.71
CA GLY A 80 -13.91 30.94 -12.98
C GLY A 80 -15.42 31.07 -13.18
N ASP A 81 -16.06 31.92 -12.38
CA ASP A 81 -17.44 32.38 -12.54
C ASP A 81 -17.39 33.92 -12.49
N ASP A 82 -17.22 34.54 -13.66
CA ASP A 82 -17.63 35.91 -14.02
C ASP A 82 -17.98 35.92 -15.51
#